data_AF-A0AAN7QIL2-F1
#
_entry.id   AF-A0AAN7QIL2-F1
#
_cell.length_a   1.000
_cell.length_b   1.000
_cell.length_c   1.000
_cell.angle_alpha   90.00
_cell.angle_beta   90.00
_cell.angle_gamma   90.00
#
_symmetry.space_group_name_H-M   'P 1'
#
loop_
_entity.id
_entity.type
_entity.pdbx_description
1 polymer ?
#
loop_
_entity_poly.entity_id
_entity_poly.type
_entity_poly.pdbx_seq_one_letter_code
_entity_poly.pdbx_strand_id
1 'polypeptide(L)'
;MPKISEGASYRKKYKKEDIKKALETIENGMSNREAFKLYKVPRATLQFQTEAKFIRCVSPSKLPKNCDPENVLNKSITDFVVWPVTPERKGKRQTEKLPWVLTSSVRKDALKQKIAKKKRY
;
A
#
# COMPACT_ATOMS: atom_id res chain seq x y z
N MET A 1 24.22 -10.13 -0.79
CA MET A 1 24.92 -9.44 -1.91
C MET A 1 25.78 -10.46 -2.65
N PRO A 2 25.99 -10.34 -3.98
CA PRO A 2 26.90 -11.24 -4.69
C PRO A 2 28.28 -11.19 -4.03
N LYS A 3 28.87 -12.36 -3.75
CA LYS A 3 30.22 -12.47 -3.20
C LYS A 3 31.20 -12.17 -4.34
N ILE A 4 31.71 -10.95 -4.38
CA ILE A 4 32.67 -10.50 -5.39
C ILE A 4 34.02 -10.41 -4.65
N SER A 5 35.07 -11.04 -5.18
CA SER A 5 36.44 -10.88 -4.66
C SER A 5 36.94 -9.47 -4.93
N GLU A 6 37.82 -8.94 -4.08
CA GLU A 6 38.45 -7.64 -4.29
C GLU A 6 39.09 -7.60 -5.69
N GLY A 7 38.67 -6.66 -6.54
CA GLY A 7 39.14 -6.50 -7.93
C GLY A 7 38.29 -7.14 -9.04
N ALA A 8 37.28 -7.95 -8.73
CA ALA A 8 36.39 -8.51 -9.76
C ALA A 8 35.18 -7.60 -10.03
N SER A 9 34.80 -7.43 -11.31
CA SER A 9 33.58 -6.71 -11.68
C SER A 9 32.41 -7.67 -11.85
N TYR A 10 31.23 -7.31 -11.31
CA TYR A 10 30.03 -8.11 -11.46
C TYR A 10 29.53 -8.09 -12.90
N ARG A 11 29.62 -9.23 -13.59
CA ARG A 11 29.04 -9.41 -14.92
C ARG A 11 27.73 -10.22 -14.85
N LYS A 12 26.66 -9.66 -15.39
CA LYS A 12 25.37 -10.36 -15.53
C LYS A 12 25.52 -11.52 -16.52
N LYS A 13 24.86 -12.65 -16.21
CA LYS A 13 24.87 -13.87 -17.05
C LYS A 13 24.01 -13.76 -18.31
N TYR A 14 23.12 -12.77 -18.38
CA TYR A 14 22.18 -12.57 -19.48
C TYR A 14 22.47 -11.28 -20.24
N LYS A 15 22.26 -11.28 -21.57
CA LYS A 15 22.48 -10.11 -22.41
C LYS A 15 21.23 -9.21 -22.43
N LYS A 16 21.41 -7.97 -22.87
CA LYS A 16 20.30 -7.02 -23.02
C LYS A 16 19.35 -7.42 -24.16
N GLU A 17 19.87 -8.05 -25.20
CA GLU A 17 19.08 -8.56 -26.33
C GLU A 17 18.06 -9.63 -25.89
N ASP A 18 18.49 -10.55 -25.04
CA ASP A 18 17.63 -11.61 -24.51
C ASP A 18 16.49 -11.05 -23.65
N ILE A 19 16.73 -9.95 -22.94
CA ILE A 19 15.69 -9.25 -22.17
C ILE A 19 14.62 -8.68 -23.11
N LYS A 20 15.03 -8.04 -24.22
CA LYS A 20 14.07 -7.46 -25.18
C LYS A 20 13.19 -8.54 -25.81
N LYS A 21 13.82 -9.61 -26.31
CA LYS A 21 13.09 -10.75 -26.89
C LYS A 21 12.12 -11.39 -25.89
N ALA A 22 12.56 -11.54 -24.63
CA ALA A 22 11.70 -12.07 -23.57
C ALA A 22 10.50 -11.16 -23.29
N LEU A 23 10.68 -9.83 -23.30
CA LEU A 23 9.59 -8.88 -23.12
C LEU A 23 8.59 -8.92 -24.27
N GLU A 24 9.07 -8.95 -25.52
CA GLU A 24 8.21 -9.11 -26.71
C GLU A 24 7.35 -10.38 -26.61
N THR A 25 7.92 -11.50 -26.17
CA THR A 25 7.15 -12.74 -25.98
C THR A 25 6.10 -12.67 -24.87
N ILE A 26 6.37 -11.91 -23.81
CA ILE A 26 5.41 -11.71 -22.70
C ILE A 26 4.28 -10.78 -23.16
N GLU A 27 4.59 -9.74 -23.93
CA GLU A 27 3.59 -8.85 -24.55
C GLU A 27 2.68 -9.64 -25.51
N ASN A 28 3.22 -10.64 -26.21
CA ASN A 28 2.46 -11.59 -27.03
C ASN A 28 1.63 -12.61 -26.22
N GLY A 29 1.66 -12.55 -24.89
CA GLY A 29 0.82 -13.34 -24.00
C GLY A 29 1.48 -14.57 -23.37
N MET A 30 2.78 -14.79 -23.55
CA MET A 30 3.48 -15.88 -22.85
C MET A 30 3.69 -15.58 -21.37
N SER A 31 3.77 -16.63 -20.56
CA SER A 31 4.06 -16.48 -19.12
C SER A 31 5.53 -16.16 -18.86
N ASN A 32 5.81 -15.43 -17.77
CA ASN A 32 7.18 -15.15 -17.30
C ASN A 32 8.03 -16.43 -17.10
N ARG A 33 7.39 -17.57 -16.83
CA ARG A 33 8.06 -18.86 -16.63
C ARG A 33 8.53 -19.47 -17.95
N GLU A 34 7.75 -19.32 -19.01
CA GLU A 34 8.10 -19.81 -20.35
C GLU A 34 9.20 -18.95 -20.96
N ALA A 35 9.09 -17.62 -20.84
CA ALA A 35 10.13 -16.70 -21.27
C ALA A 35 11.48 -16.98 -20.57
N PHE A 36 11.47 -17.33 -19.27
CA PHE A 36 12.67 -17.78 -18.56
C PHE A 36 13.30 -19.03 -19.18
N LYS A 37 12.50 -20.03 -19.54
CA LYS A 37 12.99 -21.28 -20.14
C LYS A 37 13.62 -21.03 -21.51
N LEU A 38 13.03 -20.15 -22.31
CA LEU A 38 13.49 -19.85 -23.67
C LEU A 38 14.78 -18.99 -23.68
N TYR A 39 14.77 -17.87 -22.95
CA TYR A 39 15.82 -16.85 -23.05
C TYR A 39 16.85 -16.90 -21.90
N LYS A 40 16.65 -17.79 -20.92
CA LYS A 40 17.51 -17.93 -19.71
C LYS A 40 17.67 -16.63 -18.91
N VAL A 41 16.72 -15.71 -19.04
CA VAL A 41 16.65 -14.48 -18.24
C VAL A 41 15.87 -14.77 -16.95
N PRO A 42 16.42 -14.54 -15.75
CA PRO A 42 15.76 -14.85 -14.49
C PRO A 42 14.34 -14.26 -14.40
N ARG A 43 13.38 -15.05 -13.91
CA ARG A 43 11.97 -14.63 -13.74
C ARG A 43 11.84 -13.31 -12.99
N ALA A 44 12.61 -13.11 -11.93
CA ALA A 44 12.60 -11.89 -11.14
C ALA A 44 12.99 -10.66 -11.97
N THR A 45 13.94 -10.80 -12.90
CA THR A 45 14.33 -9.72 -13.82
C THR A 45 13.20 -9.39 -14.79
N LEU A 46 12.51 -10.40 -15.33
CA LEU A 46 11.38 -10.19 -16.25
C LEU A 46 10.22 -9.51 -15.51
N GLN A 47 9.88 -10.01 -14.32
CA GLN A 47 8.85 -9.42 -13.46
C GLN A 47 9.15 -7.95 -13.15
N PHE A 48 10.38 -7.64 -12.75
CA PHE A 48 10.83 -6.28 -12.46
C PHE A 48 10.65 -5.32 -13.66
N GLN A 49 10.87 -5.81 -14.88
CA GLN A 49 10.70 -5.01 -16.10
C GLN A 49 9.22 -4.84 -16.49
N THR A 50 8.37 -5.83 -16.21
CA THR A 50 6.93 -5.76 -16.51
C THR A 50 6.13 -4.92 -15.52
N GLU A 51 6.60 -4.81 -14.27
CA GLU A 51 5.88 -4.05 -13.25
C GLU A 51 5.90 -2.55 -13.53
N ALA A 52 4.72 -1.94 -13.67
CA ALA A 52 4.54 -0.51 -13.90
C ALA A 52 5.16 0.39 -12.82
N LYS A 53 5.51 -0.18 -11.66
CA LYS A 53 6.20 0.50 -10.55
C LYS A 53 7.61 0.99 -10.92
N PHE A 54 8.21 0.41 -11.96
CA PHE A 54 9.53 0.81 -12.48
C PHE A 54 9.47 1.53 -13.83
N ILE A 55 8.28 2.01 -14.25
CA ILE A 55 8.21 3.14 -15.18
C ILE A 55 8.87 4.30 -14.43
N ARG A 56 10.18 4.43 -14.62
CA ARG A 56 11.00 5.52 -14.10
C ARG A 56 10.22 6.80 -14.36
N CYS A 57 10.16 7.67 -13.35
CA CYS A 57 9.69 9.04 -13.43
C CYS A 57 10.34 9.78 -14.60
N VAL A 58 9.86 9.54 -15.81
CA VAL A 58 10.33 10.09 -17.07
C VAL A 58 9.06 10.28 -17.88
N SER A 59 8.73 11.56 -18.09
CA SER A 59 7.60 12.10 -18.84
C SER A 59 6.17 11.89 -18.27
N PRO A 60 5.35 12.95 -18.15
CA PRO A 60 3.94 12.92 -17.71
C PRO A 60 2.98 12.07 -18.57
N SER A 61 3.47 11.45 -19.64
CA SER A 61 2.64 10.83 -20.69
C SER A 61 2.23 9.38 -20.41
N LYS A 62 2.71 8.75 -19.33
CA LYS A 62 2.31 7.40 -18.91
C LYS A 62 1.83 7.37 -17.46
N LEU A 63 0.88 8.25 -17.13
CA LEU A 63 0.13 8.15 -15.88
C LEU A 63 -0.84 6.96 -15.90
N PRO A 64 -1.18 6.35 -14.75
CA PRO A 64 -2.27 5.40 -14.66
C PRO A 64 -3.54 6.02 -15.23
N LYS A 65 -4.37 5.23 -15.94
CA LYS A 65 -5.56 5.67 -16.72
C LYS A 65 -6.62 6.48 -15.93
N ASN A 66 -6.44 6.65 -14.61
CA ASN A 66 -7.33 7.39 -13.72
C ASN A 66 -6.73 8.73 -13.22
N CYS A 67 -5.57 9.14 -13.73
CA CYS A 67 -4.96 10.42 -13.38
C CYS A 67 -4.84 11.26 -14.65
N ASP A 68 -5.79 12.17 -14.85
CA ASP A 68 -5.73 13.17 -15.93
C ASP A 68 -4.50 14.08 -15.71
N PRO A 69 -3.49 14.05 -16.60
CA PRO A 69 -2.24 14.80 -16.41
C PRO A 69 -2.46 16.32 -16.35
N GLU A 70 -3.48 16.82 -17.06
CA GLU A 70 -3.80 18.25 -17.15
C GLU A 70 -4.35 18.80 -15.82
N ASN A 71 -4.98 17.95 -15.01
CA ASN A 71 -5.63 18.33 -13.76
C ASN A 71 -4.67 18.28 -12.54
N VAL A 72 -3.44 17.79 -12.73
CA VAL A 72 -2.38 17.75 -11.70
C VAL A 72 -1.42 18.93 -11.87
N LEU A 73 -1.22 19.41 -13.10
CA LEU A 73 -0.25 20.48 -13.38
C LEU A 73 -0.70 21.87 -12.89
N ASN A 74 -2.02 22.10 -12.81
CA ASN A 74 -2.60 23.39 -12.44
C ASN A 74 -2.94 23.52 -10.94
N LYS A 75 -2.62 22.51 -10.12
CA LYS A 75 -2.89 22.54 -8.69
C LYS A 75 -1.70 23.11 -7.94
N SER A 76 -1.97 24.14 -7.17
CA SER A 76 -1.02 24.71 -6.23
C SER A 76 -0.71 23.70 -5.11
N ILE A 77 0.48 23.75 -4.51
CA ILE A 77 0.82 22.87 -3.38
C ILE A 77 -0.24 22.93 -2.26
N THR A 78 -0.86 24.09 -2.07
CA THR A 78 -1.92 24.34 -1.09
C THR A 78 -3.17 23.49 -1.30
N ASP A 79 -3.44 23.01 -2.52
CA ASP A 79 -4.61 22.15 -2.81
C ASP A 79 -4.45 20.74 -2.24
N PHE A 80 -3.21 20.33 -1.95
CA PHE A 80 -2.89 19.03 -1.36
C PHE A 80 -2.65 19.09 0.15
N VAL A 81 -2.50 20.30 0.71
CA VAL A 81 -2.35 20.51 2.14
C VAL A 81 -3.73 20.67 2.75
N VAL A 82 -4.52 19.60 2.71
CA VAL A 82 -5.78 19.53 3.47
C VAL A 82 -5.41 19.26 4.92
N TRP A 83 -5.41 20.30 5.74
CA TRP A 83 -5.36 20.09 7.19
C TRP A 83 -6.69 19.43 7.61
N PRO A 84 -6.65 18.25 8.25
CA PRO A 84 -7.86 17.66 8.76
C PRO A 84 -8.48 18.64 9.74
N VAL A 85 -9.80 18.82 9.67
CA VAL A 85 -10.52 19.58 10.70
C VAL A 85 -10.16 18.97 12.04
N THR A 86 -9.52 19.76 12.90
CA THR A 86 -9.10 19.30 14.23
C THR A 86 -10.33 18.70 14.89
N PRO A 87 -10.35 17.39 15.19
CA PRO A 87 -11.54 16.75 15.69
C PRO A 87 -11.93 17.45 16.99
N GLU A 88 -13.20 17.84 17.10
CA GLU A 88 -13.70 18.44 18.33
C GLU A 88 -13.36 17.52 19.49
N ARG A 89 -12.81 18.11 20.55
CA ARG A 89 -12.41 17.35 21.73
C ARG A 89 -13.66 16.67 22.28
N LYS A 90 -13.75 15.33 22.16
CA LYS A 90 -14.79 14.54 22.83
C LYS A 90 -14.83 14.99 24.29
N GLY A 91 -15.99 15.48 24.74
CA GLY A 91 -16.16 16.02 26.09
C GLY A 91 -15.65 15.06 27.16
N LYS A 92 -15.47 15.56 28.39
CA LYS A 92 -14.99 14.73 29.51
C LYS A 92 -15.87 13.48 29.62
N ARG A 93 -15.28 12.29 29.53
CA ARG A 93 -15.98 11.03 29.80
C ARG A 93 -16.47 11.06 31.25
N GLN A 94 -17.78 11.15 31.47
CA GLN A 94 -18.37 10.92 32.79
C GLN A 94 -18.27 9.43 33.09
N THR A 95 -17.21 9.05 33.79
CA THR A 95 -17.07 7.70 34.36
C THR A 95 -17.50 7.77 35.80
N GLU A 96 -18.73 7.33 36.07
CA GLU A 96 -19.19 7.14 37.43
C GLU A 96 -18.35 6.05 38.10
N LYS A 97 -17.66 6.40 39.19
CA LYS A 97 -16.95 5.42 40.02
C LYS A 97 -17.97 4.64 40.83
N LEU A 98 -18.40 3.50 40.31
CA LEU A 98 -19.23 2.56 41.06
C LEU A 98 -18.38 1.75 42.04
N PRO A 99 -18.93 1.34 43.19
CA PRO A 99 -18.24 0.41 44.07
C PRO A 99 -17.91 -0.91 43.34
N TRP A 100 -16.69 -1.40 43.58
CA TRP A 100 -16.19 -2.65 43.01
C TRP A 100 -16.90 -3.89 43.59
N VAL A 101 -17.54 -3.72 44.74
CA VAL A 101 -18.24 -4.77 45.47
C VAL A 101 -19.52 -5.17 44.73
N LEU A 102 -19.57 -6.41 44.24
CA LEU A 102 -20.69 -6.96 43.48
C LEU A 102 -22.00 -6.99 44.30
N THR A 103 -21.91 -7.06 45.63
CA THR A 103 -23.08 -7.09 46.52
C THR A 103 -23.65 -5.71 46.82
N SER A 104 -22.93 -4.62 46.52
CA SER A 104 -23.38 -3.25 46.77
C SER A 104 -24.72 -2.97 46.09
N SER A 105 -25.67 -2.42 46.85
CA SER A 105 -26.96 -1.95 46.36
C SER A 105 -26.79 -0.94 45.21
N VAL A 106 -25.95 0.07 45.41
CA VAL A 106 -25.63 1.12 44.43
C VAL A 106 -25.21 0.53 43.07
N ARG A 107 -24.39 -0.53 43.07
CA ARG A 107 -23.95 -1.18 41.83
C ARG A 107 -25.07 -1.97 41.16
N LYS A 108 -25.87 -2.70 41.94
CA LYS A 108 -27.02 -3.49 41.45
C LYS A 108 -28.06 -2.57 40.81
N ASP A 109 -28.33 -1.42 41.42
CA ASP A 109 -29.32 -0.47 40.94
C ASP A 109 -28.85 0.22 39.65
N ALA A 110 -27.59 0.62 39.58
CA ALA A 110 -26.99 1.17 38.35
C ALA A 110 -27.03 0.16 37.19
N LEU A 111 -26.78 -1.13 37.45
CA LEU A 111 -26.89 -2.20 36.43
C LEU A 111 -28.34 -2.39 35.97
N LYS A 112 -29.30 -2.44 36.90
CA LYS A 112 -30.74 -2.53 36.57
C LYS A 112 -31.19 -1.36 35.69
N GLN A 113 -30.78 -0.14 36.03
CA GLN A 113 -31.09 1.05 35.23
C GLN A 113 -30.49 0.98 33.82
N LYS A 114 -29.24 0.53 33.67
CA LYS A 114 -28.61 0.32 32.36
C LYS A 114 -29.35 -0.72 31.52
N ILE A 115 -29.74 -1.85 32.12
CA ILE A 115 -30.52 -2.90 31.45
C ILE A 115 -31.89 -2.36 31.02
N ALA A 116 -32.58 -1.63 31.91
CA ALA A 116 -33.88 -1.03 31.60
C ALA A 116 -33.80 0.01 30.47
N LYS A 117 -32.76 0.86 30.48
CA LYS A 117 -32.50 1.83 29.40
C LYS A 117 -32.22 1.14 28.07
N LYS A 118 -31.46 0.04 28.08
CA LYS A 118 -31.18 -0.76 26.87
C LYS A 118 -32.43 -1.45 26.29
N LYS A 119 -33.34 -1.92 27.15
CA LYS A 119 -34.61 -2.53 26.72
C LYS A 119 -35.61 -1.54 26.11
N ARG A 120 -35.42 -0.23 26.30
CA ARG A 120 -36.31 0.83 25.79
C ARG A 120 -35.94 1.32 24.38
N TYR A 121 -34.74 1.01 23.92
CA TYR A 121 -34.29 1.24 22.54
C TYR A 121 -34.42 -0.07 21.76
#